data_AF-A0A832YJM1-F1
#
_entry.id   AF-A0A832YJM1-F1
#
_cell.length_a   1.000
_cell.length_b   1.000
_cell.length_c   1.000
_cell.angle_alpha   90.00
_cell.angle_beta   90.00
_cell.angle_gamma   90.00
#
_symmetry.space_group_name_H-M   'P 1'
#
loop_
_entity.id
_entity.type
_entity.pdbx_description
1 polymer ?
#
loop_
_entity_poly.entity_id
_entity_poly.type
_entity_poly.pdbx_seq_one_letter_code
_entity_poly.pdbx_strand_id
1 'polypeptide(L)'
;LPSGFLNKNAKVMIGPGVVVNPDVFFKEIQEFGVSGRAFLDKHCGIIEQNHLDQDSKGRLKEKIGSTGSGTGPANADRAMRTLKMANEIESLSSYVVDVPGEINSALKNQKNVLVEGTQGTHLSLWHGTYPFVTSKDVTASGICADVGLGPKNVDEVMVVFKAYLTRVGTGPMNNELSAEETEQKGWAEFGTVTGRPRRAAEFDFELAQRAIMLSSATQLAITKLDVRFPECAGVKSFSDLSDEAKSFIKNIEDKLQVRVMLIGTGPLVDDIIDIRFD
;
A
#
# COMPACT_ATOMS: atom_id res chain seq x y z
N LEU A 1 3.44 -6.50 8.72
CA LEU A 1 3.61 -7.81 8.06
C LEU A 1 2.72 -7.83 6.83
N PRO A 2 3.10 -8.51 5.73
CA PRO A 2 2.26 -8.59 4.54
C PRO A 2 0.88 -9.21 4.81
N SER A 3 -0.16 -8.65 4.20
CA SER A 3 -1.58 -9.04 4.32
C SER A 3 -1.86 -10.49 3.90
N GLY A 4 -0.92 -11.12 3.17
CA GLY A 4 -0.94 -12.54 2.84
C GLY A 4 -0.95 -13.49 4.04
N PHE A 5 -0.86 -12.98 5.28
CA PHE A 5 -0.99 -13.78 6.50
C PHE A 5 -2.32 -14.56 6.57
N LEU A 6 -3.37 -14.12 5.89
CA LEU A 6 -4.66 -14.84 5.82
C LEU A 6 -4.52 -16.23 5.19
N ASN A 7 -3.55 -16.44 4.31
CA ASN A 7 -3.25 -17.76 3.77
C ASN A 7 -2.31 -18.52 4.71
N LYS A 8 -2.83 -19.57 5.37
CA LYS A 8 -2.08 -20.39 6.32
C LYS A 8 -0.88 -21.13 5.71
N ASN A 9 -0.89 -21.34 4.40
CA ASN A 9 0.18 -22.03 3.66
C ASN A 9 1.24 -21.08 3.11
N ALA A 10 1.05 -19.76 3.24
CA ALA A 10 2.00 -18.76 2.74
C ALA A 10 3.04 -18.40 3.80
N LYS A 11 4.31 -18.32 3.37
CA LYS A 11 5.34 -17.56 4.09
C LYS A 11 5.04 -16.07 3.90
N VAL A 12 5.19 -15.28 4.96
CA VAL A 12 5.10 -13.81 4.92
C VAL A 12 6.46 -13.22 5.22
N MET A 13 7.01 -12.44 4.29
CA MET A 13 8.41 -12.01 4.33
C MET A 13 8.53 -10.50 4.12
N ILE A 14 9.50 -9.87 4.80
CA ILE A 14 9.81 -8.45 4.66
C ILE A 14 11.15 -8.30 3.92
N GLY A 15 11.14 -7.62 2.77
CA GLY A 15 12.33 -7.43 1.94
C GLY A 15 13.35 -6.43 2.49
N PRO A 16 14.61 -6.47 2.00
CA PRO A 16 15.70 -5.63 2.50
C PRO A 16 15.45 -4.13 2.37
N GLY A 17 14.64 -3.66 1.42
CA GLY A 17 14.33 -2.24 1.23
C GLY A 17 13.35 -1.64 2.25
N VAL A 18 12.90 -2.44 3.21
CA VAL A 18 11.94 -2.04 4.24
C VAL A 18 12.65 -1.71 5.56
N VAL A 19 12.14 -0.71 6.27
CA VAL A 19 12.53 -0.40 7.65
C VAL A 19 11.52 -1.02 8.62
N VAL A 20 12.00 -1.65 9.69
CA VAL A 20 11.22 -2.49 10.60
C VAL A 20 11.34 -1.96 12.02
N ASN A 21 10.20 -1.78 12.68
CA ASN A 21 10.15 -1.65 14.13
C ASN A 21 10.01 -3.07 14.74
N PRO A 22 10.99 -3.56 15.51
CA PRO A 22 10.94 -4.91 16.07
C PRO A 22 9.74 -5.17 16.98
N ASP A 23 9.32 -4.18 17.78
CA ASP A 23 8.18 -4.33 18.69
C ASP A 23 6.87 -4.53 17.91
N VAL A 24 6.69 -3.76 16.84
CA VAL A 24 5.54 -3.92 15.93
C VAL A 24 5.60 -5.27 15.23
N PHE A 25 6.78 -5.69 14.76
CA PHE A 25 6.96 -6.98 14.10
C PHE A 25 6.56 -8.15 15.00
N PHE A 26 7.05 -8.19 16.25
CA PHE A 26 6.69 -9.26 17.19
C PHE A 26 5.23 -9.23 17.59
N LYS A 27 4.67 -8.04 17.81
CA LYS A 27 3.25 -7.87 18.10
C LYS A 27 2.38 -8.45 16.97
N GLU A 28 2.66 -8.07 15.73
CA GLU A 28 1.91 -8.57 14.57
C GLU A 28 2.09 -10.08 14.36
N ILE A 29 3.25 -10.66 14.71
CA ILE A 29 3.42 -12.12 14.65
C ILE A 29 2.40 -12.83 15.54
N GLN A 30 2.20 -12.32 16.75
CA GLN A 30 1.26 -12.87 17.72
C GLN A 30 -0.18 -12.61 17.28
N GLU A 31 -0.51 -11.37 16.89
CA GLU A 31 -1.87 -10.98 16.48
C GLU A 31 -2.34 -11.73 15.24
N PHE A 32 -1.46 -11.98 14.28
CA PHE A 32 -1.82 -12.65 13.02
C PHE A 32 -1.63 -14.17 13.04
N GLY A 33 -1.09 -14.74 14.12
CA GLY A 33 -0.86 -16.19 14.23
C GLY A 33 0.07 -16.72 13.13
N VAL A 34 1.19 -16.03 12.89
CA VAL A 34 2.15 -16.32 11.81
C VAL A 34 3.49 -16.86 12.31
N SER A 35 3.57 -17.28 13.58
CA SER A 35 4.79 -17.89 14.13
C SER A 35 5.25 -19.07 13.26
N GLY A 36 6.55 -19.11 12.94
CA GLY A 36 7.14 -20.13 12.07
C GLY A 36 6.98 -19.90 10.56
N ARG A 37 6.25 -18.85 10.15
CA ARG A 37 6.09 -18.48 8.73
C ARG A 37 6.28 -16.99 8.43
N ALA A 38 6.59 -16.17 9.44
CA ALA A 38 6.95 -14.78 9.30
C ALA A 38 8.47 -14.59 9.34
N PHE A 39 9.02 -13.89 8.36
CA PHE A 39 10.47 -13.67 8.24
C PHE A 39 10.77 -12.24 7.76
N LEU A 40 12.01 -11.81 7.95
CA LEU A 40 12.53 -10.56 7.39
C LEU A 40 13.94 -10.76 6.84
N ASP A 41 14.33 -9.89 5.92
CA ASP A 41 15.68 -9.92 5.39
C ASP A 41 16.70 -9.41 6.42
N LYS A 42 17.89 -9.99 6.40
CA LYS A 42 19.02 -9.56 7.24
C LYS A 42 19.40 -8.09 7.06
N HIS A 43 19.12 -7.49 5.90
CA HIS A 43 19.41 -6.09 5.59
C HIS A 43 18.22 -5.14 5.77
N CYS A 44 17.13 -5.59 6.38
CA CYS A 44 16.08 -4.66 6.81
C CYS A 44 16.66 -3.66 7.82
N GLY A 45 16.36 -2.37 7.63
CA GLY A 45 16.82 -1.31 8.53
C GLY A 45 15.96 -1.25 9.79
N ILE A 46 16.53 -0.89 10.93
CA ILE A 46 15.82 -0.95 12.23
C ILE A 46 15.36 0.42 12.69
N ILE A 47 14.06 0.53 12.97
CA ILE A 47 13.47 1.72 13.57
C ILE A 47 13.69 1.68 15.08
N GLU A 48 14.44 2.63 15.60
CA GLU A 48 14.69 2.83 17.03
C GLU A 48 13.82 3.98 17.59
N GLN A 49 13.74 4.07 18.92
CA GLN A 49 12.91 5.08 19.61
C GLN A 49 13.25 6.52 19.17
N ASN A 50 14.53 6.83 18.96
CA ASN A 50 14.97 8.14 18.49
C ASN A 50 14.34 8.51 17.12
N HIS A 51 14.14 7.53 16.23
CA HIS A 51 13.46 7.78 14.96
C HIS A 51 11.98 8.13 15.17
N LEU A 52 11.29 7.43 16.07
CA LEU A 52 9.90 7.72 16.44
C LEU A 52 9.75 9.14 16.99
N ASP A 53 10.66 9.53 17.88
CA ASP A 53 10.66 10.83 18.54
C ASP A 53 10.89 11.97 17.56
N GLN A 54 11.83 11.80 16.62
CA GLN A 54 12.12 12.77 15.57
C GLN A 54 10.96 12.92 14.57
N ASP A 55 10.33 11.80 14.20
CA ASP A 55 9.22 11.78 13.25
C ASP A 55 7.92 12.36 13.83
N SER A 56 7.82 12.37 15.16
CA SER A 56 6.65 12.85 15.91
C SER A 56 6.71 14.32 16.30
N LYS A 57 7.78 15.05 15.95
CA LYS A 57 8.01 16.44 16.36
C LYS A 57 8.42 17.35 15.18
N GLY A 58 8.35 18.65 15.43
CA GLY A 58 8.85 19.69 14.52
C GLY A 58 8.27 19.62 13.11
N ARG A 59 9.09 19.96 12.11
CA ARG A 59 8.66 20.10 10.71
C ARG A 59 8.01 18.84 10.14
N LEU A 60 8.48 17.64 10.49
CA LEU A 60 7.91 16.38 9.97
C LEU A 60 6.47 16.19 10.43
N LYS A 61 6.19 16.45 11.71
CA LYS A 61 4.84 16.33 12.25
C LYS A 61 3.93 17.49 11.81
N GLU A 62 4.42 18.71 11.93
CA GLU A 62 3.61 19.92 11.77
C GLU A 62 3.37 20.28 10.30
N LYS A 63 4.42 20.23 9.47
CA LYS A 63 4.33 20.67 8.07
C LYS A 63 3.97 19.53 7.14
N ILE A 64 4.66 18.38 7.25
CA ILE A 64 4.44 17.24 6.36
C ILE A 64 3.23 16.43 6.82
N GLY A 65 3.02 16.31 8.13
CA GLY A 65 1.98 15.49 8.71
C GLY A 65 2.38 14.02 8.77
N SER A 66 3.65 13.73 9.12
CA SER A 66 4.14 12.36 9.26
C SER A 66 3.33 11.56 10.29
N THR A 67 3.37 10.24 10.13
CA THR A 67 2.65 9.30 11.00
C THR A 67 3.26 9.23 12.40
N GLY A 68 4.56 9.53 12.54
CA GLY A 68 5.31 9.30 13.78
C GLY A 68 5.85 7.88 13.90
N SER A 69 5.84 7.12 12.80
CA SER A 69 6.32 5.74 12.73
C SER A 69 7.85 5.62 12.71
N GLY A 70 8.58 6.73 12.59
CA GLY A 70 10.04 6.75 12.50
C GLY A 70 10.59 6.41 11.12
N THR A 71 9.72 6.17 10.12
CA THR A 71 10.11 5.77 8.76
C THR A 71 11.00 6.82 8.08
N GLY A 72 10.68 8.11 8.23
CA GLY A 72 11.46 9.20 7.65
C GLY A 72 12.89 9.26 8.20
N PRO A 73 13.07 9.45 9.52
CA PRO A 73 14.39 9.47 10.15
C PRO A 73 15.19 8.19 9.93
N ALA A 74 14.57 7.00 10.01
CA ALA A 74 15.28 5.75 9.75
C ALA A 74 15.82 5.68 8.31
N ASN A 75 15.05 6.10 7.31
CA ASN A 75 15.53 6.15 5.93
C ASN A 75 16.61 7.23 5.71
N ALA A 76 16.59 8.34 6.46
CA ALA A 76 17.66 9.32 6.45
C ALA A 76 18.97 8.70 6.96
N ASP A 77 18.93 8.00 8.09
CA ASP A 77 20.08 7.27 8.63
C ASP A 77 20.55 6.16 7.68
N ARG A 78 19.63 5.51 6.97
CA ARG A 78 19.97 4.53 5.93
C ARG A 78 20.76 5.16 4.80
N ALA A 79 20.31 6.32 4.30
CA ALA A 79 21.02 7.06 3.25
C ALA A 79 22.40 7.54 3.74
N MET A 80 22.50 7.90 5.03
CA MET A 80 23.75 8.27 5.68
C MET A 80 24.63 7.08 6.07
N ARG A 81 24.15 5.84 5.87
CA ARG A 81 24.84 4.58 6.18
C ARG A 81 25.17 4.43 7.68
N THR A 82 24.28 4.94 8.53
CA THR A 82 24.39 4.86 10.01
C THR A 82 23.27 4.03 10.66
N LEU A 83 22.27 3.62 9.89
CA LEU A 83 21.15 2.82 10.39
C LEU A 83 21.60 1.40 10.75
N LYS A 84 21.15 0.90 11.90
CA LYS A 84 21.29 -0.52 12.29
C LYS A 84 20.48 -1.43 11.39
N MET A 85 21.01 -2.61 11.12
CA MET A 85 20.38 -3.64 10.29
C MET A 85 19.83 -4.79 11.15
N ALA A 86 18.89 -5.56 10.60
CA ALA A 86 18.22 -6.63 11.32
C ALA A 86 19.15 -7.73 11.82
N ASN A 87 20.23 -8.03 11.09
CA ASN A 87 21.25 -9.00 11.53
C ASN A 87 22.06 -8.54 12.76
N GLU A 88 21.99 -7.27 13.14
CA GLU A 88 22.63 -6.74 14.35
C GLU A 88 21.73 -6.86 15.59
N ILE A 89 20.46 -7.29 15.42
CA ILE A 89 19.48 -7.39 16.50
C ILE A 89 19.30 -8.86 16.90
N GLU A 90 19.84 -9.23 18.05
CA GLU A 90 19.85 -10.62 18.55
C GLU A 90 18.46 -11.25 18.60
N SER A 91 17.44 -10.50 19.04
CA SER A 91 16.06 -10.98 19.14
C SER A 91 15.41 -11.32 17.79
N LEU A 92 15.94 -10.81 16.67
CA LEU A 92 15.45 -11.10 15.33
C LEU A 92 16.13 -12.32 14.69
N SER A 93 17.20 -12.85 15.29
CA SER A 93 18.06 -13.89 14.70
C SER A 93 17.31 -15.11 14.14
N SER A 94 16.25 -15.57 14.79
CA SER A 94 15.44 -16.71 14.36
C SER A 94 14.45 -16.41 13.23
N TYR A 95 14.26 -15.14 12.87
CA TYR A 95 13.34 -14.67 11.83
C TYR A 95 14.06 -14.16 10.57
N VAL A 96 15.39 -14.05 10.63
CA VAL A 96 16.22 -13.53 9.54
C VAL A 96 16.41 -14.60 8.47
N VAL A 97 16.10 -14.24 7.22
CA VAL A 97 16.33 -15.07 6.02
C VAL A 97 16.94 -14.22 4.89
N ASP A 98 17.32 -14.86 3.78
CA ASP A 98 17.65 -14.18 2.52
C ASP A 98 16.36 -14.08 1.68
N VAL A 99 15.64 -12.95 1.80
CA VAL A 99 14.33 -12.78 1.15
C VAL A 99 14.46 -12.75 -0.38
N PRO A 100 15.42 -12.01 -0.99
CA PRO A 100 15.68 -12.13 -2.42
C PRO A 100 15.97 -13.56 -2.86
N GLY A 101 16.76 -14.31 -2.08
CA GLY A 101 17.04 -15.73 -2.35
C GLY A 101 15.79 -16.61 -2.32
N GLU A 102 14.94 -16.46 -1.31
CA GLU A 102 13.66 -17.18 -1.17
C GLU A 102 12.69 -16.87 -2.33
N ILE A 103 12.55 -15.58 -2.69
CA ILE A 103 11.69 -15.15 -3.81
C ILE A 103 12.18 -15.76 -5.12
N ASN A 104 13.46 -15.60 -5.46
CA ASN A 104 13.98 -16.09 -6.74
C ASN A 104 14.01 -17.63 -6.81
N SER A 105 14.20 -18.30 -5.67
CA SER A 105 14.04 -19.76 -5.57
C SER A 105 12.58 -20.19 -5.78
N ALA A 106 11.61 -19.48 -5.20
CA ALA A 106 10.19 -19.75 -5.42
C ALA A 106 9.82 -19.62 -6.91
N LEU A 107 10.25 -18.54 -7.57
CA LEU A 107 10.02 -18.31 -9.00
C LEU A 107 10.65 -19.42 -9.86
N LYS A 108 11.90 -19.81 -9.58
CA LYS A 108 12.57 -20.93 -10.30
C LYS A 108 11.80 -22.24 -10.17
N ASN A 109 11.15 -22.45 -9.03
CA ASN A 109 10.33 -23.63 -8.76
C ASN A 109 8.86 -23.44 -9.18
N GLN A 110 8.56 -22.45 -10.03
CA GLN A 110 7.22 -22.16 -10.55
C GLN A 110 6.16 -21.96 -9.46
N LYS A 111 6.56 -21.37 -8.33
CA LYS A 111 5.66 -20.97 -7.26
C LYS A 111 5.23 -19.53 -7.44
N ASN A 112 4.02 -19.22 -6.98
CA ASN A 112 3.49 -17.87 -7.00
C ASN A 112 4.13 -17.02 -5.90
N VAL A 113 4.47 -15.78 -6.24
CA VAL A 113 4.95 -14.74 -5.32
C VAL A 113 4.01 -13.54 -5.44
N LEU A 114 3.45 -13.10 -4.32
CA LEU A 114 2.68 -11.86 -4.24
C LEU A 114 3.51 -10.83 -3.48
N VAL A 115 3.74 -9.67 -4.10
CA VAL A 115 4.47 -8.57 -3.47
C VAL A 115 3.49 -7.44 -3.16
N GLU A 116 3.45 -7.03 -1.89
CA GLU A 116 2.60 -5.94 -1.42
C GLU A 116 3.42 -4.66 -1.24
N GLY A 117 2.93 -3.57 -1.83
CA GLY A 117 3.56 -2.26 -1.76
C GLY A 117 2.98 -1.35 -0.68
N THR A 118 3.78 -0.38 -0.26
CA THR A 118 3.31 0.82 0.44
C THR A 118 4.03 2.03 -0.15
N GLN A 119 3.48 3.23 -0.24
CA GLN A 119 2.10 3.69 -0.05
C GLN A 119 1.40 3.77 -1.42
N GLY A 120 0.66 4.86 -1.71
CA GLY A 120 0.10 5.13 -3.05
C GLY A 120 1.01 6.04 -3.87
N THR A 121 0.96 5.95 -5.21
CA THR A 121 1.92 6.57 -6.14
C THR A 121 2.20 8.05 -5.89
N HIS A 122 1.18 8.85 -5.55
CA HIS A 122 1.33 10.30 -5.33
C HIS A 122 1.97 10.68 -3.98
N LEU A 123 2.33 9.68 -3.18
CA LEU A 123 3.22 9.80 -2.03
C LEU A 123 4.65 9.34 -2.33
N SER A 124 4.99 8.98 -3.57
CA SER A 124 6.37 8.69 -3.98
C SER A 124 7.29 9.87 -3.68
N LEU A 125 8.48 9.59 -3.14
CA LEU A 125 9.51 10.61 -2.92
C LEU A 125 9.92 11.33 -4.23
N TRP A 126 9.85 10.63 -5.36
CA TRP A 126 10.27 11.16 -6.66
C TRP A 126 9.13 11.71 -7.49
N HIS A 127 7.97 11.05 -7.43
CA HIS A 127 6.87 11.29 -8.36
C HIS A 127 5.61 11.83 -7.69
N GLY A 128 5.61 11.97 -6.37
CA GLY A 128 4.52 12.53 -5.61
C GLY A 128 4.60 14.05 -5.44
N THR A 129 3.71 14.59 -4.61
CA THR A 129 3.63 16.04 -4.34
C THR A 129 4.69 16.49 -3.33
N TYR A 130 5.98 16.39 -3.67
CA TYR A 130 7.07 16.79 -2.79
C TYR A 130 6.91 18.24 -2.30
N PRO A 131 7.11 18.54 -0.99
CA PRO A 131 7.66 17.68 0.05
C PRO A 131 6.63 16.83 0.82
N PHE A 132 5.36 16.84 0.43
CA PHE A 132 4.26 16.15 1.13
C PHE A 132 4.13 14.69 0.67
N VAL A 133 5.22 13.95 0.81
CA VAL A 133 5.42 12.58 0.31
C VAL A 133 6.05 11.72 1.41
N THR A 134 6.14 10.42 1.17
CA THR A 134 6.92 9.50 2.02
C THR A 134 8.43 9.65 1.75
N SER A 135 9.25 8.91 2.49
CA SER A 135 10.71 8.96 2.40
C SER A 135 11.31 7.99 1.38
N LYS A 136 10.52 7.43 0.46
CA LYS A 136 10.99 6.50 -0.58
C LYS A 136 10.09 6.48 -1.81
N ASP A 137 10.54 5.80 -2.86
CA ASP A 137 9.65 5.48 -3.98
C ASP A 137 8.66 4.37 -3.62
N VAL A 138 7.47 4.46 -4.20
CA VAL A 138 6.33 3.57 -3.92
C VAL A 138 5.68 3.05 -5.21
N THR A 139 6.32 3.24 -6.35
CA THR A 139 5.89 2.64 -7.62
C THR A 139 6.19 1.13 -7.62
N ALA A 140 5.61 0.40 -8.57
CA ALA A 140 5.89 -1.02 -8.75
C ALA A 140 7.40 -1.33 -8.85
N SER A 141 8.18 -0.46 -9.51
CA SER A 141 9.63 -0.62 -9.61
C SER A 141 10.34 -0.48 -8.26
N GLY A 142 9.95 0.51 -7.45
CA GLY A 142 10.46 0.68 -6.08
C GLY A 142 10.13 -0.52 -5.20
N ILE A 143 8.90 -1.02 -5.28
CA ILE A 143 8.43 -2.20 -4.55
C ILE A 143 9.22 -3.46 -4.97
N CYS A 144 9.51 -3.63 -6.27
CA CYS A 144 10.34 -4.74 -6.74
C CYS A 144 11.78 -4.66 -6.19
N ALA A 145 12.36 -3.45 -6.18
CA ALA A 145 13.68 -3.23 -5.61
C ALA A 145 13.72 -3.54 -4.11
N ASP A 146 12.63 -3.27 -3.38
CA ASP A 146 12.55 -3.53 -1.94
C ASP A 146 12.71 -5.00 -1.56
N VAL A 147 12.26 -5.90 -2.44
CA VAL A 147 12.25 -7.35 -2.18
C VAL A 147 13.31 -8.11 -2.97
N GLY A 148 14.07 -7.42 -3.83
CA GLY A 148 15.06 -8.06 -4.70
C GLY A 148 14.44 -8.84 -5.87
N LEU A 149 13.31 -8.37 -6.38
CA LEU A 149 12.65 -8.93 -7.56
C LEU A 149 13.12 -8.18 -8.82
N GLY A 150 13.73 -8.90 -9.76
CA GLY A 150 14.14 -8.33 -11.04
C GLY A 150 12.92 -7.94 -11.89
N PRO A 151 12.95 -6.81 -12.62
CA PRO A 151 11.77 -6.31 -13.35
C PRO A 151 11.30 -7.25 -14.47
N LYS A 152 12.17 -8.11 -15.01
CA LYS A 152 11.82 -9.12 -16.02
C LYS A 152 11.05 -10.32 -15.47
N ASN A 153 10.99 -10.45 -14.15
CA ASN A 153 10.32 -11.55 -13.45
C ASN A 153 8.95 -11.10 -12.88
N VAL A 154 8.44 -9.95 -13.32
CA VAL A 154 7.12 -9.45 -12.94
C VAL A 154 6.15 -9.75 -14.06
N ASP A 155 5.19 -10.63 -13.78
CA ASP A 155 4.16 -11.01 -14.75
C ASP A 155 2.98 -10.02 -14.74
N GLU A 156 2.56 -9.60 -13.55
CA GLU A 156 1.39 -8.74 -13.35
C GLU A 156 1.70 -7.57 -12.40
N VAL A 157 1.14 -6.41 -12.71
CA VAL A 157 1.14 -5.23 -11.84
C VAL A 157 -0.29 -4.74 -11.68
N MET A 158 -0.84 -4.94 -10.48
CA MET A 158 -2.15 -4.43 -10.12
C MET A 158 -2.05 -3.08 -9.41
N VAL A 159 -2.67 -2.04 -9.96
CA VAL A 159 -2.79 -0.74 -9.30
C VAL A 159 -4.18 -0.62 -8.67
N VAL A 160 -4.20 -0.36 -7.36
CA VAL A 160 -5.43 -0.24 -6.58
C VAL A 160 -5.86 1.22 -6.50
N PHE A 161 -7.08 1.50 -6.93
CA PHE A 161 -7.75 2.77 -6.72
C PHE A 161 -8.96 2.61 -5.81
N LYS A 162 -9.33 3.69 -5.14
CA LYS A 162 -10.66 3.84 -4.56
C LYS A 162 -11.58 4.48 -5.58
N ALA A 163 -12.89 4.26 -5.46
CA ALA A 163 -13.90 4.91 -6.30
C ALA A 163 -13.97 6.45 -6.13
N TYR A 164 -13.27 7.01 -5.15
CA TYR A 164 -13.07 8.44 -4.89
C TYR A 164 -11.69 8.64 -4.25
N LEU A 165 -11.19 9.87 -4.25
CA LEU A 165 -9.87 10.17 -3.68
C LEU A 165 -9.95 10.53 -2.21
N THR A 166 -8.92 10.14 -1.47
CA THR A 166 -8.72 10.59 -0.09
C THR A 166 -7.28 10.98 0.15
N ARG A 167 -7.05 12.07 0.89
CA ARG A 167 -5.70 12.48 1.30
C ARG A 167 -5.62 12.69 2.81
N VAL A 168 -4.54 12.19 3.41
CA VAL A 168 -4.12 12.52 4.78
C VAL A 168 -3.02 13.57 4.72
N GLY A 169 -3.05 14.55 5.62
CA GLY A 169 -2.04 15.61 5.71
C GLY A 169 -2.35 16.83 4.86
N THR A 170 -1.40 17.77 4.81
CA THR A 170 -1.60 19.17 4.40
C THR A 170 -1.29 19.48 2.94
N GLY A 171 -0.76 18.53 2.17
CA GLY A 171 -0.35 18.80 0.78
C GLY A 171 -1.53 19.11 -0.16
N PRO A 172 -1.28 19.63 -1.36
CA PRO A 172 -2.34 20.09 -2.27
C PRO A 172 -3.28 18.97 -2.72
N MET A 173 -4.56 19.25 -2.90
CA MET A 173 -5.54 18.31 -3.44
C MET A 173 -6.49 19.09 -4.34
N ASN A 174 -6.50 18.77 -5.64
CA ASN A 174 -7.36 19.44 -6.60
C ASN A 174 -8.81 18.95 -6.40
N ASN A 175 -9.77 19.86 -6.62
CA ASN A 175 -11.20 19.56 -6.52
C ASN A 175 -11.60 18.93 -5.17
N GLU A 176 -10.94 19.37 -4.10
CA GLU A 176 -11.26 18.95 -2.73
C GLU A 176 -12.69 19.37 -2.38
N LEU A 177 -13.47 18.41 -1.89
CA LEU A 177 -14.82 18.64 -1.39
C LEU A 177 -14.75 19.33 -0.03
N SER A 178 -15.74 20.17 0.26
CA SER A 178 -15.94 20.68 1.61
C SER A 178 -16.25 19.54 2.60
N ALA A 179 -16.08 19.82 3.89
CA ALA A 179 -16.41 18.85 4.94
C ALA A 179 -17.88 18.44 4.89
N GLU A 180 -18.77 19.40 4.62
CA GLU A 180 -20.21 19.15 4.48
C GLU A 180 -20.52 18.24 3.28
N GLU A 181 -19.97 18.52 2.10
CA GLU A 181 -20.15 17.66 0.91
C GLU A 181 -19.61 16.24 1.13
N THR A 182 -18.47 16.14 1.82
CA THR A 182 -17.84 14.85 2.16
C THR A 182 -18.74 14.03 3.09
N GLU A 183 -19.34 14.68 4.09
CA GLU A 183 -20.26 14.04 5.04
C GLU A 183 -21.58 13.64 4.37
N GLN A 184 -22.15 14.51 3.54
CA GLN A 184 -23.36 14.21 2.76
C GLN A 184 -23.19 13.01 1.83
N LYS A 185 -21.98 12.82 1.26
CA LYS A 185 -21.64 11.65 0.44
C LYS A 185 -21.30 10.40 1.26
N GLY A 186 -21.17 10.49 2.58
CA GLY A 186 -20.71 9.39 3.43
C GLY A 186 -19.23 9.03 3.25
N TRP A 187 -18.42 9.95 2.73
CA TRP A 187 -17.00 9.71 2.39
C TRP A 187 -16.04 10.14 3.50
N ALA A 188 -16.58 10.51 4.66
CA ALA A 188 -15.79 10.89 5.83
C ALA A 188 -14.99 9.69 6.36
N GLU A 189 -13.68 9.69 6.13
CA GLU A 189 -12.77 8.65 6.59
C GLU A 189 -11.74 9.20 7.59
N PHE A 190 -11.23 8.34 8.47
CA PHE A 190 -10.16 8.67 9.42
C PHE A 190 -8.91 7.84 9.16
N GLY A 191 -7.72 8.44 9.38
CA GLY A 191 -6.45 7.72 9.27
C GLY A 191 -6.27 6.72 10.42
N THR A 192 -5.98 5.46 10.11
CA THR A 192 -5.85 4.37 11.10
C THR A 192 -4.76 4.59 12.15
N VAL A 193 -3.64 5.24 11.77
CA VAL A 193 -2.53 5.53 12.69
C VAL A 193 -2.71 6.87 13.40
N THR A 194 -3.09 7.91 12.65
CA THR A 194 -3.08 9.29 13.19
C THR A 194 -4.41 9.76 13.77
N GLY A 195 -5.52 9.05 13.50
CA GLY A 195 -6.88 9.46 13.84
C GLY A 195 -7.41 10.70 13.11
N ARG A 196 -6.61 11.34 12.24
CA ARG A 196 -7.00 12.57 11.53
C ARG A 196 -8.06 12.31 10.45
N PRO A 197 -9.02 13.23 10.25
CA PRO A 197 -9.96 13.15 9.14
C PRO A 197 -9.21 13.23 7.81
N ARG A 198 -9.69 12.47 6.82
CA ARG A 198 -9.20 12.48 5.44
C ARG A 198 -10.00 13.51 4.64
N ARG A 199 -9.29 14.27 3.83
CA ARG A 199 -9.88 15.15 2.81
C ARG A 199 -10.30 14.29 1.62
N ALA A 200 -11.41 14.61 0.97
CA ALA A 200 -11.98 13.81 -0.10
C ALA A 200 -12.16 14.60 -1.40
N ALA A 201 -12.11 13.91 -2.53
CA ALA A 201 -12.43 14.46 -3.85
C ALA A 201 -12.99 13.36 -4.74
N GLU A 202 -13.60 13.75 -5.86
CA GLU A 202 -14.00 12.82 -6.92
C GLU A 202 -12.78 12.06 -7.50
N PHE A 203 -13.05 10.98 -8.23
CA PHE A 203 -12.00 10.21 -8.90
C PHE A 203 -11.24 11.09 -9.91
N ASP A 204 -9.90 11.10 -9.84
CA ASP A 204 -9.06 11.90 -10.73
C ASP A 204 -8.35 11.00 -11.75
N PHE A 205 -8.77 11.15 -13.01
CA PHE A 205 -8.24 10.37 -14.12
C PHE A 205 -6.81 10.74 -14.50
N GLU A 206 -6.37 11.98 -14.29
CA GLU A 206 -5.00 12.40 -14.59
C GLU A 206 -4.03 11.77 -13.59
N LEU A 207 -4.39 11.80 -12.30
CA LEU A 207 -3.63 11.14 -11.25
C LEU A 207 -3.59 9.62 -11.45
N ALA A 208 -4.71 9.01 -11.85
CA ALA A 208 -4.78 7.57 -12.13
C ALA A 208 -3.93 7.18 -13.35
N GLN A 209 -4.02 7.94 -14.45
CA GLN A 209 -3.23 7.69 -15.65
C GLN A 209 -1.73 7.82 -15.37
N ARG A 210 -1.32 8.79 -14.54
CA ARG A 210 0.07 8.91 -14.08
C ARG A 210 0.52 7.69 -13.27
N ALA A 211 -0.33 7.17 -12.38
CA ALA A 211 -0.01 6.00 -11.56
C ALA A 211 0.16 4.73 -12.39
N ILE A 212 -0.70 4.54 -13.39
CA ILE A 212 -0.63 3.45 -14.38
C ILE A 212 0.66 3.54 -15.18
N MET A 213 0.97 4.72 -15.73
CA MET A 213 2.16 4.93 -16.53
C MET A 213 3.45 4.65 -15.74
N LEU A 214 3.55 5.12 -14.50
CA LEU A 214 4.73 4.93 -13.66
C LEU A 214 4.92 3.48 -13.20
N SER A 215 3.82 2.74 -13.02
CA SER A 215 3.87 1.37 -12.51
C SER A 215 3.83 0.32 -13.61
N SER A 216 3.59 0.72 -14.87
CA SER A 216 3.29 -0.20 -15.98
C SER A 216 2.16 -1.17 -15.62
N ALA A 217 1.05 -0.62 -15.11
CA ALA A 217 -0.07 -1.42 -14.62
C ALA A 217 -0.61 -2.34 -15.72
N THR A 218 -0.76 -3.62 -15.41
CA THR A 218 -1.40 -4.60 -16.30
C THR A 218 -2.88 -4.78 -15.97
N GLN A 219 -3.26 -4.48 -14.73
CA GLN A 219 -4.60 -4.67 -14.20
C GLN A 219 -4.92 -3.60 -13.15
N LEU A 220 -6.20 -3.30 -12.95
CA LEU A 220 -6.69 -2.37 -11.93
C LEU A 220 -7.57 -3.09 -10.90
N ALA A 221 -7.59 -2.57 -9.68
CA ALA A 221 -8.60 -2.90 -8.69
C ALA A 221 -9.31 -1.60 -8.24
N ILE A 222 -10.63 -1.62 -8.19
CA ILE A 222 -11.44 -0.50 -7.67
C ILE A 222 -12.02 -0.92 -6.32
N THR A 223 -11.77 -0.14 -5.29
CA THR A 223 -12.29 -0.38 -3.93
C THR A 223 -13.29 0.70 -3.54
N LYS A 224 -14.08 0.45 -2.49
CA LYS A 224 -15.05 1.42 -1.96
C LYS A 224 -16.14 1.78 -2.97
N LEU A 225 -16.49 0.86 -3.87
CA LEU A 225 -17.55 1.09 -4.84
C LEU A 225 -18.89 1.26 -4.12
N ASP A 226 -19.12 0.49 -3.06
CA ASP A 226 -20.26 0.58 -2.14
C ASP A 226 -20.40 1.95 -1.48
N VAL A 227 -19.29 2.61 -1.16
CA VAL A 227 -19.34 3.93 -0.55
C VAL A 227 -19.72 5.01 -1.57
N ARG A 228 -19.38 4.80 -2.85
CA ARG A 228 -19.77 5.69 -3.95
C ARG A 228 -21.20 5.40 -4.44
N PHE A 229 -21.57 4.13 -4.49
CA PHE A 229 -22.84 3.59 -4.98
C PHE A 229 -23.41 2.65 -3.90
N PRO A 230 -24.08 3.20 -2.87
CA PRO A 230 -24.58 2.42 -1.72
C PRO A 230 -25.48 1.24 -2.08
N GLU A 231 -26.21 1.33 -3.19
CA GLU A 231 -27.04 0.25 -3.71
C GLU A 231 -26.25 -0.97 -4.19
N CYS A 232 -24.94 -0.82 -4.45
CA CYS A 232 -24.05 -1.90 -4.85
C CYS A 232 -23.34 -2.60 -3.68
N ALA A 233 -23.68 -2.25 -2.43
CA ALA A 233 -23.07 -2.86 -1.25
C ALA A 233 -23.29 -4.38 -1.21
N GLY A 234 -22.21 -5.14 -1.05
CA GLY A 234 -22.23 -6.61 -0.96
C GLY A 234 -22.50 -7.35 -2.28
N VAL A 235 -22.65 -6.63 -3.40
CA VAL A 235 -22.83 -7.26 -4.73
C VAL A 235 -21.61 -8.13 -5.08
N LYS A 236 -21.88 -9.32 -5.63
CA LYS A 236 -20.85 -10.35 -5.92
C LYS A 236 -20.63 -10.64 -7.41
N SER A 237 -21.46 -10.10 -8.29
CA SER A 237 -21.32 -10.28 -9.74
C SER A 237 -21.37 -8.94 -10.47
N PHE A 238 -20.64 -8.82 -11.58
CA PHE A 238 -20.64 -7.58 -12.36
C PHE A 238 -22.00 -7.27 -12.98
N SER A 239 -22.77 -8.31 -13.36
CA SER A 239 -24.11 -8.16 -13.93
C SER A 239 -25.12 -7.57 -12.95
N ASP A 240 -24.91 -7.73 -11.64
CA ASP A 240 -25.83 -7.27 -10.60
C ASP A 240 -25.55 -5.84 -10.11
N LEU A 241 -24.48 -5.19 -10.60
CA LEU A 241 -24.21 -3.78 -10.32
C LEU A 241 -25.27 -2.86 -10.95
N SER A 242 -25.50 -1.68 -10.35
CA SER A 242 -26.33 -0.63 -10.96
C SER A 242 -25.74 -0.16 -12.30
N ASP A 243 -26.57 0.38 -13.18
CA ASP A 243 -26.13 0.84 -14.50
C ASP A 243 -25.12 2.00 -14.38
N GLU A 244 -25.30 2.85 -13.38
CA GLU A 244 -24.36 3.93 -13.04
C GLU A 244 -23.00 3.39 -12.58
N ALA A 245 -22.98 2.37 -11.71
CA ALA A 245 -21.75 1.74 -11.25
C ALA A 245 -21.02 1.03 -12.39
N LYS A 246 -21.75 0.29 -13.26
CA LYS A 246 -21.19 -0.33 -14.48
C LYS A 246 -20.60 0.74 -15.41
N SER A 247 -21.33 1.84 -15.63
CA SER A 247 -20.85 2.94 -16.46
C SER A 247 -19.61 3.61 -15.87
N PHE A 248 -19.51 3.71 -14.55
CA PHE A 248 -18.33 4.24 -13.87
C PHE A 248 -17.10 3.37 -14.11
N ILE A 249 -17.22 2.05 -13.91
CA ILE A 249 -16.14 1.09 -14.17
C ILE A 249 -15.73 1.13 -15.65
N LYS A 250 -16.69 1.08 -16.57
CA LYS A 250 -16.41 1.15 -18.01
C LYS A 250 -15.69 2.44 -18.40
N ASN A 251 -16.09 3.59 -17.85
CA ASN A 251 -15.41 4.86 -18.10
C ASN A 251 -13.98 4.88 -17.54
N ILE A 252 -13.69 4.18 -16.44
CA ILE A 252 -12.33 3.96 -15.96
C ILE A 252 -11.51 3.19 -16.98
N GLU A 253 -12.02 2.05 -17.45
CA GLU A 253 -11.32 1.22 -18.45
C GLU A 253 -11.11 1.98 -19.77
N ASP A 254 -12.15 2.67 -20.25
CA ASP A 254 -12.12 3.44 -21.49
C ASP A 254 -11.12 4.61 -21.42
N LYS A 255 -10.99 5.29 -20.28
CA LYS A 255 -10.04 6.42 -20.16
C LYS A 255 -8.62 5.97 -19.84
N LEU A 256 -8.47 4.93 -19.03
CA LEU A 256 -7.17 4.49 -18.53
C LEU A 256 -6.53 3.42 -19.41
N GLN A 257 -7.30 2.80 -20.31
CA GLN A 257 -6.85 1.76 -21.24
C GLN A 257 -6.24 0.53 -20.53
N VAL A 258 -6.67 0.27 -19.30
CA VAL A 258 -6.30 -0.90 -18.49
C VAL A 258 -7.57 -1.45 -17.85
N ARG A 259 -7.74 -2.77 -17.89
CA ARG A 259 -8.94 -3.43 -17.35
C ARG A 259 -8.98 -3.39 -15.83
N VAL A 260 -10.18 -3.21 -15.30
CA VAL A 260 -10.49 -3.44 -13.89
C VAL A 260 -10.72 -4.92 -13.72
N MET A 261 -10.03 -5.56 -12.78
CA MET A 261 -10.10 -7.00 -12.57
C MET A 261 -10.73 -7.37 -11.22
N LEU A 262 -10.64 -6.47 -10.24
CA LEU A 262 -11.21 -6.64 -8.91
C LEU A 262 -12.04 -5.41 -8.53
N ILE A 263 -13.24 -5.62 -8.01
CA ILE A 263 -14.13 -4.54 -7.58
C ILE A 263 -14.59 -4.83 -6.15
N GLY A 264 -14.12 -4.03 -5.19
CA GLY A 264 -14.54 -4.09 -3.80
C GLY A 264 -15.89 -3.41 -3.58
N THR A 265 -16.86 -4.18 -3.10
CA THR A 265 -18.25 -3.80 -2.85
C THR A 265 -18.59 -3.75 -1.36
N GLY A 266 -17.58 -3.71 -0.50
CA GLY A 266 -17.78 -3.65 0.94
C GLY A 266 -16.49 -3.86 1.74
N PRO A 267 -16.58 -3.84 3.08
CA PRO A 267 -15.43 -4.01 3.96
C PRO A 267 -15.06 -5.46 4.26
N LEU A 268 -15.93 -6.44 3.97
CA LEU A 268 -15.65 -7.85 4.26
C LEU A 268 -14.75 -8.46 3.19
N VAL A 269 -14.05 -9.54 3.54
CA VAL A 269 -13.13 -10.26 2.64
C VAL A 269 -13.86 -10.76 1.37
N ASP A 270 -15.11 -11.17 1.52
CA ASP A 270 -15.90 -11.70 0.41
C ASP A 270 -16.63 -10.60 -0.36
N ASP A 271 -16.62 -9.33 0.08
CA ASP A 271 -17.27 -8.19 -0.59
C ASP A 271 -16.43 -7.71 -1.78
N ILE A 272 -16.28 -8.60 -2.73
CA ILE A 272 -15.46 -8.43 -3.92
C ILE A 272 -16.14 -9.11 -5.11
N ILE A 273 -16.06 -8.45 -6.27
CA ILE A 273 -16.32 -9.05 -7.57
C ILE A 273 -14.96 -9.32 -8.20
N ASP A 274 -14.69 -10.57 -8.55
CA ASP A 274 -13.46 -11.01 -9.19
C ASP A 274 -13.73 -11.43 -10.63
N ILE A 275 -13.37 -10.57 -11.58
CA ILE A 275 -13.62 -10.77 -13.02
C ILE A 275 -12.41 -11.29 -13.77
N ARG A 276 -11.40 -11.81 -13.05
CA ARG A 276 -10.24 -12.48 -13.68
C ARG A 276 -10.57 -13.83 -14.31
N PHE A 277 -11.70 -14.40 -13.91
CA PHE A 277 -12.14 -15.73 -14.32
C PHE A 277 -13.42 -15.72 -15.18
N ASP A 278 -13.90 -14.53 -15.55
CA ASP A 278 -15.08 -14.31 -16.40
C ASP A 278 -14.71 -14.16 -17.89
#